data_AF-A0A9E7E7H1-F1
#
_entry.id   AF-A0A9E7E7H1-F1
#
_cell.length_a   1.000
_cell.length_b   1.000
_cell.length_c   1.000
_cell.angle_alpha   90.00
_cell.angle_beta   90.00
_cell.angle_gamma   90.00
#
_symmetry.space_group_name_H-M   'P 1'
#
loop_
_entity.id
_entity.type
_entity.pdbx_description
1 polymer ?
#
loop_
_entity_poly.entity_id
_entity_poly.type
_entity_poly.pdbx_seq_one_letter_code
_entity_poly.pdbx_strand_id
1 'polypeptide(L)'
;MADDLFQGLPPLYGVPAAAPGAACGLLFQEDSPPPPPPPAPAPILKSALKRDKPSDPQDAAPQKRLRFRTSVDATEAQVIEAMQKIASHIKNPAKFSKASKLAMQLIQAGSVKSGTSNQFFDILEAAMASPSVCNEPSVRMDYQALFSAVQDVAECFSKQQKNQLAMWTLQAVVANDLYTDDSFVYSKAAGKIKDAISSLPPATVDDDKEEAAALALAENKAVGKDTAELGATTSATLSVAKNHVSDPFGLDVLLPSKSKKDKRARGKDVTSSNQREEEAEEPRRFIKYQREALLLCLEIAARRYKVPWAQTVIDILVKHAFDNIDKFTARQRDAIEKLWASIREQHIRRKQGKSATGKLDMNAFEHLQEKYAREKISIRHAVGGGGERRAEQWLG
;
A
#
# COMPACT_ATOMS: atom_id res chain seq x y z
N MET A 1 0.81 -12.07 -14.85
CA MET A 1 0.71 -12.15 -13.38
C MET A 1 -0.34 -13.20 -13.08
N ALA A 2 0.03 -14.47 -13.19
CA ALA A 2 -0.90 -15.61 -13.16
C ALA A 2 -0.60 -16.53 -11.97
N ASP A 3 -0.13 -15.96 -10.87
CA ASP A 3 0.00 -16.68 -9.61
C ASP A 3 -1.04 -16.13 -8.64
N ASP A 4 -1.85 -17.06 -8.15
CA ASP A 4 -3.01 -16.91 -7.29
C ASP A 4 -2.75 -15.86 -6.18
N LEU A 5 -3.44 -14.71 -6.30
CA LEU A 5 -3.20 -13.42 -5.62
C LEU A 5 -3.27 -13.46 -4.07
N PHE A 6 -3.44 -14.63 -3.47
CA PHE A 6 -3.52 -14.85 -2.01
C PHE A 6 -2.85 -16.16 -1.56
N GLN A 7 -1.88 -16.67 -2.34
CA GLN A 7 -1.05 -17.78 -1.89
C GLN A 7 -0.23 -17.38 -0.66
N GLY A 8 -0.60 -17.93 0.49
CA GLY A 8 -0.03 -17.57 1.80
C GLY A 8 -1.05 -17.51 2.94
N LEU A 9 -2.35 -17.64 2.65
CA LEU A 9 -3.36 -17.91 3.67
C LEU A 9 -3.19 -19.36 4.18
N PRO A 10 -3.19 -19.61 5.51
CA PRO A 10 -3.00 -20.95 6.05
C PRO A 10 -4.10 -21.90 5.56
N PRO A 11 -3.78 -23.17 5.25
CA PRO A 11 -4.74 -24.09 4.68
C PRO A 11 -5.89 -24.40 5.65
N LEU A 12 -7.07 -24.66 5.08
CA LEU A 12 -8.22 -25.21 5.80
C LEU A 12 -7.86 -26.64 6.25
N TYR A 13 -7.30 -26.79 7.45
CA TYR A 13 -7.07 -28.12 8.01
C TYR A 13 -8.42 -28.76 8.36
N GLY A 14 -8.77 -29.80 7.61
CA GLY A 14 -9.91 -30.67 7.87
C GLY A 14 -9.66 -31.61 9.04
N VAL A 15 -10.74 -31.81 9.80
CA VAL A 15 -11.12 -32.94 10.68
C VAL A 15 -9.99 -33.85 11.20
N PRO A 16 -9.72 -33.88 12.52
CA PRO A 16 -8.95 -34.98 13.10
C PRO A 16 -9.84 -36.21 13.27
N ALA A 17 -9.41 -37.32 12.68
CA ALA A 17 -9.93 -38.66 12.92
C ALA A 17 -9.54 -39.15 14.33
N ALA A 18 -10.47 -39.85 14.99
CA ALA A 18 -10.24 -40.69 16.17
C ALA A 18 -9.24 -41.84 15.84
N ALA A 19 -8.50 -42.49 16.73
CA ALA A 19 -8.71 -42.97 18.12
C ALA A 19 -7.32 -43.48 18.67
N PRO A 20 -7.19 -44.41 19.64
CA PRO A 20 -7.76 -44.58 20.99
C PRO A 20 -6.69 -44.78 22.12
N GLY A 21 -7.11 -44.52 23.37
CA GLY A 21 -6.90 -45.31 24.61
C GLY A 21 -5.52 -45.81 25.08
N ALA A 22 -5.11 -45.39 26.30
CA ALA A 22 -4.46 -46.14 27.40
C ALA A 22 -3.68 -45.17 28.32
N ALA A 23 -3.40 -45.38 29.60
CA ALA A 23 -3.96 -46.12 30.73
C ALA A 23 -3.27 -45.51 31.98
N CYS A 24 -3.91 -45.57 33.14
CA CYS A 24 -3.36 -45.15 34.43
C CYS A 24 -2.03 -45.85 34.77
N GLY A 25 -1.13 -45.10 35.42
CA GLY A 25 0.03 -45.64 36.12
C GLY A 25 0.53 -44.65 37.17
N LEU A 26 0.07 -44.83 38.41
CA LEU A 26 0.59 -44.21 39.63
C LEU A 26 2.00 -44.76 39.92
N LEU A 27 2.99 -43.90 40.15
CA LEU A 27 4.12 -44.20 41.04
C LEU A 27 4.59 -42.95 41.79
N PHE A 28 4.84 -43.20 43.08
CA PHE A 28 5.28 -42.28 44.13
C PHE A 28 6.61 -41.59 43.83
N GLN A 29 6.76 -40.33 44.25
CA GLN A 29 8.04 -39.83 44.74
C GLN A 29 7.86 -38.75 45.81
N GLU A 30 8.70 -38.88 46.84
CA GLU A 30 8.67 -38.24 48.15
C GLU A 30 8.89 -36.71 48.14
N ASP A 31 8.41 -36.12 49.23
CA ASP A 31 8.59 -34.74 49.66
C ASP A 31 10.06 -34.29 49.71
N SER A 32 10.30 -33.08 49.19
CA SER A 32 11.42 -32.23 49.60
C SER A 32 11.02 -30.75 49.49
N PRO A 33 11.35 -29.92 50.50
CA PRO A 33 10.80 -28.58 50.65
C PRO A 33 11.41 -27.54 49.67
N PRO A 34 10.69 -26.45 49.37
CA PRO A 34 11.13 -25.44 48.41
C PRO A 34 12.30 -24.57 48.93
N PRO A 35 13.19 -24.10 48.04
CA PRO A 35 14.27 -23.18 48.40
C PRO A 35 13.74 -21.76 48.73
N PRO A 36 14.42 -21.00 49.60
CA PRO A 36 13.97 -19.68 50.05
C PRO A 36 14.06 -18.60 48.96
N PRO A 37 13.22 -17.54 49.05
CA PRO A 37 13.19 -16.45 48.08
C PRO A 37 14.42 -15.52 48.17
N PRO A 38 14.83 -14.88 47.06
CA PRO A 38 15.96 -13.95 47.05
C PRO A 38 15.65 -12.66 47.83
N PRO A 39 16.68 -12.02 48.45
CA PRO A 39 16.49 -10.81 49.24
C PRO A 39 16.14 -9.59 48.39
N ALA A 40 15.28 -8.72 48.95
CA ALA A 40 14.84 -7.47 48.34
C ALA A 40 16.00 -6.46 48.15
N PRO A 41 15.96 -5.61 47.10
CA PRO A 41 16.98 -4.60 46.87
C PRO A 41 16.95 -3.49 47.94
N ALA A 42 18.14 -3.05 48.35
CA ALA A 42 18.34 -2.00 49.36
C ALA A 42 17.80 -0.63 48.91
N PRO A 43 17.35 0.23 49.84
CA PRO A 43 16.71 1.51 49.53
C PRO A 43 17.74 2.54 49.03
N ILE A 44 17.41 3.20 47.92
CA ILE A 44 18.22 4.27 47.34
C ILE A 44 18.17 5.50 48.25
N LEU A 45 19.37 6.01 48.55
CA LEU A 45 19.65 7.16 49.39
C LEU A 45 19.05 8.45 48.82
N LYS A 46 18.45 9.22 49.73
CA LYS A 46 17.96 10.59 49.59
C LYS A 46 19.09 11.53 49.15
N SER A 47 18.83 12.44 48.21
CA SER A 47 19.57 13.71 48.13
C SER A 47 18.86 14.77 47.27
N ALA A 48 18.48 15.85 47.96
CA ALA A 48 18.38 17.24 47.49
C ALA A 48 17.30 17.62 46.46
N LEU A 49 16.06 17.73 46.95
CA LEU A 49 15.06 18.65 46.43
C LEU A 49 15.45 20.08 46.83
N LYS A 50 16.01 20.88 45.91
CA LYS A 50 16.02 22.35 46.04
C LYS A 50 14.86 22.92 45.22
N ARG A 51 13.99 23.59 45.96
CA ARG A 51 12.78 24.28 45.53
C ARG A 51 13.19 25.69 45.12
N ASP A 52 12.89 26.09 43.89
CA ASP A 52 12.76 27.50 43.53
C ASP A 52 11.50 27.67 42.66
N LYS A 53 10.73 28.71 42.95
CA LYS A 53 9.51 29.16 42.27
C LYS A 53 9.54 30.71 42.32
N PRO A 54 8.83 31.44 41.46
CA PRO A 54 8.93 31.55 39.99
C PRO A 54 9.34 32.98 39.57
N SER A 55 9.90 33.15 38.38
CA SER A 55 9.95 34.46 37.70
C SER A 55 9.71 34.27 36.20
N ASP A 56 8.58 34.78 35.71
CA ASP A 56 8.31 35.09 34.31
C ASP A 56 8.39 36.62 34.14
N PRO A 57 8.43 37.21 32.93
CA PRO A 57 8.87 36.67 31.63
C PRO A 57 9.68 37.72 30.82
N GLN A 58 10.92 37.47 30.40
CA GLN A 58 11.54 38.31 29.35
C GLN A 58 12.51 37.56 28.42
N ASP A 59 12.28 37.79 27.13
CA ASP A 59 13.15 37.70 25.96
C ASP A 59 13.69 36.34 25.51
N ALA A 60 12.96 35.80 24.53
CA ALA A 60 13.39 34.73 23.65
C ALA A 60 14.63 35.14 22.81
N ALA A 61 15.81 34.73 23.27
CA ALA A 61 17.02 34.70 22.44
C ALA A 61 17.04 33.42 21.57
N PRO A 62 17.42 33.50 20.29
CA PRO A 62 17.34 32.38 19.38
C PRO A 62 18.45 31.35 19.70
N GLN A 63 18.06 30.10 19.93
CA GLN A 63 18.99 28.99 20.02
C GLN A 63 19.78 28.89 18.72
N LYS A 64 21.07 29.22 18.78
CA LYS A 64 22.04 29.04 17.70
C LYS A 64 22.27 27.54 17.45
N ARG A 65 21.34 26.90 16.74
CA ARG A 65 21.67 25.70 15.98
C ARG A 65 22.65 26.11 14.89
N LEU A 66 23.89 25.66 15.00
CA LEU A 66 24.92 25.80 13.99
C LEU A 66 24.50 25.00 12.75
N ARG A 67 23.63 25.59 11.91
CA ARG A 67 23.38 25.11 10.56
C ARG A 67 24.58 25.56 9.75
N PHE A 68 25.43 24.62 9.34
CA PHE A 68 26.34 24.88 8.23
C PHE A 68 25.48 25.26 7.03
N ARG A 69 25.41 26.56 6.73
CA ARG A 69 24.85 27.04 5.48
C ARG A 69 25.80 26.61 4.38
N THR A 70 25.52 25.46 3.77
CA THR A 70 25.96 25.18 2.41
C THR A 70 25.10 25.99 1.45
N SER A 71 25.14 27.32 1.54
CA SER A 71 24.64 28.19 0.49
C SER A 71 25.77 28.38 -0.52
N VAL A 72 26.07 27.32 -1.26
CA VAL A 72 26.54 27.51 -2.62
C VAL A 72 25.25 27.69 -3.40
N ASP A 73 25.03 28.88 -3.96
CA ASP A 73 23.97 29.09 -4.96
C ASP A 73 24.30 28.18 -6.15
N ALA A 74 23.85 26.93 -6.09
CA ALA A 74 23.97 25.99 -7.17
C ALA A 74 23.15 26.55 -8.34
N THR A 75 23.80 26.70 -9.48
CA THR A 75 23.11 27.14 -10.70
C THR A 75 22.00 26.15 -11.05
N GLU A 76 20.91 26.64 -11.65
CA GLU A 76 19.77 25.78 -12.04
C GLU A 76 20.21 24.60 -12.92
N ALA A 77 21.20 24.81 -13.79
CA ALA A 77 21.79 23.76 -14.61
C ALA A 77 22.45 22.64 -13.78
N GLN A 78 23.18 22.99 -12.70
CA GLN A 78 23.78 22.02 -11.79
C GLN A 78 22.72 21.23 -11.00
N VAL A 79 21.62 21.90 -10.62
CA VAL A 79 20.48 21.25 -9.95
C VAL A 79 19.82 20.24 -10.90
N ILE A 80 19.58 20.62 -12.15
CA ILE A 80 19.01 19.73 -13.16
C ILE A 80 19.92 18.53 -13.43
N GLU A 81 21.22 18.74 -13.58
CA GLU A 81 22.19 17.65 -13.78
C GLU A 81 22.22 16.70 -12.56
N ALA A 82 22.15 17.25 -11.34
CA ALA A 82 22.05 16.45 -10.14
C ALA A 82 20.75 15.62 -10.09
N MET A 83 19.61 16.20 -10.47
CA MET A 83 18.33 15.50 -10.56
C MET A 83 18.38 14.33 -11.53
N GLN A 84 18.96 14.52 -12.72
CA GLN A 84 19.15 13.46 -13.71
C GLN A 84 20.04 12.32 -13.19
N LYS A 85 21.14 12.65 -12.51
CA LYS A 85 22.01 11.65 -11.87
C LYS A 85 21.26 10.86 -10.79
N ILE A 86 20.46 11.53 -9.96
CA ILE A 86 19.63 10.86 -8.95
C ILE A 86 18.62 9.92 -9.62
N ALA A 87 17.90 10.37 -10.66
CA ALA A 87 16.94 9.56 -11.41
C ALA A 87 17.58 8.28 -12.01
N SER A 88 18.84 8.35 -12.44
CA SER A 88 19.57 7.16 -12.92
C SER A 88 19.89 6.14 -11.82
N HIS A 89 20.13 6.60 -10.59
CA HIS A 89 20.55 5.75 -9.48
C HIS A 89 19.39 5.23 -8.64
N ILE A 90 18.26 5.94 -8.62
CA ILE A 90 17.10 5.58 -7.81
C ILE A 90 16.42 4.28 -8.28
N LYS A 91 16.57 3.92 -9.56
CA LYS A 91 16.08 2.65 -10.12
C LYS A 91 16.74 1.40 -9.50
N ASN A 92 17.93 1.55 -8.93
CA ASN A 92 18.67 0.43 -8.36
C ASN A 92 18.39 0.33 -6.85
N PRO A 93 17.82 -0.79 -6.35
CA PRO A 93 17.46 -0.93 -4.94
C PRO A 93 18.65 -0.77 -3.99
N ALA A 94 19.86 -1.19 -4.39
CA ALA A 94 21.06 -1.05 -3.57
C ALA A 94 21.53 0.41 -3.42
N LYS A 95 21.18 1.28 -4.38
CA LYS A 95 21.52 2.71 -4.38
C LYS A 95 20.34 3.59 -3.96
N PHE A 96 19.14 3.02 -3.89
CA PHE A 96 17.90 3.73 -3.60
C PHE A 96 17.97 4.56 -2.33
N SER A 97 18.35 3.95 -1.20
CA SER A 97 18.42 4.64 0.11
C SER A 97 19.30 5.88 0.13
N LYS A 98 20.37 5.91 -0.67
CA LYS A 98 21.24 7.09 -0.79
C LYS A 98 20.63 8.10 -1.77
N ALA A 99 20.11 7.65 -2.90
CA ALA A 99 19.49 8.50 -3.91
C ALA A 99 18.22 9.20 -3.37
N SER A 100 17.38 8.50 -2.62
CA SER A 100 16.16 9.05 -1.99
C SER A 100 16.49 10.15 -0.98
N LYS A 101 17.55 9.98 -0.18
CA LYS A 101 18.03 11.01 0.76
C LYS A 101 18.50 12.27 0.03
N LEU A 102 19.22 12.12 -1.09
CA LEU A 102 19.60 13.26 -1.93
C LEU A 102 18.38 13.94 -2.55
N ALA A 103 17.38 13.19 -3.01
CA ALA A 103 16.13 13.75 -3.51
C ALA A 103 15.37 14.54 -2.42
N MET A 104 15.31 14.02 -1.19
CA MET A 104 14.73 14.75 -0.05
C MET A 104 15.51 16.02 0.30
N GLN A 105 16.84 16.02 0.16
CA GLN A 105 17.64 17.23 0.34
C GLN A 105 17.32 18.30 -0.70
N LEU A 106 17.00 17.92 -1.95
CA LEU A 106 16.54 18.87 -2.97
C LEU A 106 15.21 19.51 -2.61
N ILE A 107 14.28 18.74 -2.02
CA ILE A 107 13.02 19.27 -1.48
C ILE A 107 13.31 20.27 -0.35
N GLN A 108 14.11 19.86 0.64
CA GLN A 108 14.43 20.68 1.82
C GLN A 108 15.20 21.97 1.47
N ALA A 109 16.00 21.94 0.40
CA ALA A 109 16.71 23.10 -0.11
C ALA A 109 15.82 24.06 -0.91
N GLY A 110 14.55 23.71 -1.18
CA GLY A 110 13.65 24.51 -2.02
C GLY A 110 14.04 24.51 -3.50
N SER A 111 14.77 23.48 -3.94
CA SER A 111 15.24 23.34 -5.33
C SER A 111 14.17 22.85 -6.29
N VAL A 112 13.01 22.40 -5.78
CA VAL A 112 11.84 21.97 -6.55
C VAL A 112 10.92 23.18 -6.76
N LYS A 113 11.01 23.79 -7.94
CA LYS A 113 10.23 24.98 -8.35
C LYS A 113 9.48 24.66 -9.64
N SER A 114 8.63 25.57 -10.12
CA SER A 114 7.91 25.37 -11.40
C SER A 114 8.82 25.00 -12.56
N GLY A 115 10.02 25.61 -12.67
CA GLY A 115 11.00 25.32 -13.72
C GLY A 115 11.71 23.96 -13.63
N THR A 116 11.93 23.45 -12.40
CA THR A 116 12.65 22.19 -12.14
C THR A 116 11.75 21.02 -11.73
N SER A 117 10.45 21.28 -11.60
CA SER A 117 9.43 20.33 -11.10
C SER A 117 9.36 19.07 -11.96
N ASN A 118 9.44 19.20 -13.29
CA ASN A 118 9.39 18.06 -14.21
C ASN A 118 10.59 17.14 -14.03
N GLN A 119 11.80 17.69 -13.92
CA GLN A 119 13.02 16.90 -13.71
C GLN A 119 13.03 16.22 -12.34
N PHE A 120 12.44 16.87 -11.33
CA PHE A 120 12.23 16.22 -10.05
C PHE A 120 11.17 15.11 -10.14
N PHE A 121 10.12 15.30 -10.92
CA PHE A 121 9.10 14.30 -11.15
C PHE A 121 9.66 13.05 -11.87
N ASP A 122 10.61 13.23 -12.81
CA ASP A 122 11.32 12.13 -13.46
C ASP A 122 12.07 11.23 -12.44
N ILE A 123 12.53 11.81 -11.31
CA ILE A 123 13.13 11.02 -10.20
C ILE A 123 12.06 10.12 -9.57
N LEU A 124 10.86 10.64 -9.34
CA LEU A 124 9.76 9.89 -8.73
C LEU A 124 9.25 8.80 -9.67
N GLU A 125 9.13 9.10 -10.95
CA GLU A 125 8.77 8.12 -11.97
C GLU A 125 9.84 7.02 -12.08
N ALA A 126 11.12 7.39 -12.05
CA ALA A 126 12.22 6.43 -12.02
C ALA A 126 12.18 5.56 -10.76
N ALA A 127 11.82 6.11 -9.59
CA ALA A 127 11.66 5.34 -8.36
C ALA A 127 10.51 4.33 -8.46
N MET A 128 9.38 4.75 -9.05
CA MET A 128 8.17 3.94 -9.15
C MET A 128 8.05 3.14 -10.44
N ALA A 129 9.12 3.06 -11.24
CA ALA A 129 9.16 2.28 -12.48
C ALA A 129 8.88 0.78 -12.23
N SER A 130 9.24 0.28 -11.04
CA SER A 130 8.90 -1.07 -10.56
C SER A 130 8.14 -0.97 -9.24
N PRO A 131 6.80 -0.77 -9.27
CA PRO A 131 6.02 -0.47 -8.07
C PRO A 131 6.12 -1.52 -6.95
N SER A 132 6.34 -2.79 -7.27
CA SER A 132 6.45 -3.87 -6.28
C SER A 132 7.64 -3.71 -5.32
N VAL A 133 8.70 -3.02 -5.73
CA VAL A 133 9.92 -2.86 -4.93
C VAL A 133 9.70 -1.93 -3.74
N CYS A 134 8.69 -1.05 -3.79
CA CYS A 134 8.50 -0.03 -2.75
C CYS A 134 8.07 -0.58 -1.38
N ASN A 135 7.58 -1.82 -1.33
CA ASN A 135 7.12 -2.48 -0.09
C ASN A 135 8.16 -3.44 0.53
N GLU A 136 9.32 -3.58 -0.11
CA GLU A 136 10.40 -4.44 0.39
C GLU A 136 10.94 -3.96 1.74
N PRO A 137 11.23 -4.87 2.71
CA PRO A 137 11.69 -4.51 4.05
C PRO A 137 12.90 -3.59 4.10
N SER A 138 13.83 -3.75 3.15
CA SER A 138 15.10 -3.02 3.11
C SER A 138 14.95 -1.55 2.71
N VAL A 139 13.92 -1.20 1.93
CA VAL A 139 13.78 0.13 1.31
C VAL A 139 12.47 0.84 1.66
N ARG A 140 11.48 0.14 2.24
CA ARG A 140 10.14 0.70 2.53
C ARG A 140 10.16 2.02 3.31
N MET A 141 11.05 2.15 4.30
CA MET A 141 11.14 3.37 5.11
C MET A 141 11.67 4.55 4.31
N ASP A 142 12.60 4.30 3.39
CA ASP A 142 13.16 5.33 2.52
C ASP A 142 12.12 5.76 1.45
N TYR A 143 11.32 4.81 0.92
CA TYR A 143 10.18 5.13 0.04
C TYR A 143 9.13 5.97 0.77
N GLN A 144 8.74 5.54 1.98
CA GLN A 144 7.78 6.25 2.79
C GLN A 144 8.25 7.68 3.10
N ALA A 145 9.51 7.86 3.49
CA ALA A 145 10.08 9.17 3.79
C ALA A 145 10.10 10.07 2.55
N LEU A 146 10.55 9.53 1.40
CA LEU A 146 10.59 10.28 0.14
C LEU A 146 9.18 10.75 -0.26
N PHE A 147 8.22 9.83 -0.39
CA PHE A 147 6.87 10.16 -0.85
C PHE A 147 6.05 10.96 0.16
N SER A 148 6.40 10.92 1.45
CA SER A 148 5.84 11.83 2.45
C SER A 148 6.38 13.25 2.25
N ALA A 149 7.70 13.42 2.06
CA ALA A 149 8.31 14.73 1.83
C ALA A 149 7.87 15.37 0.50
N VAL A 150 7.59 14.56 -0.53
CA VAL A 150 7.13 15.04 -1.84
C VAL A 150 5.76 15.73 -1.74
N GLN A 151 4.92 15.38 -0.75
CA GLN A 151 3.62 16.02 -0.57
C GLN A 151 3.75 17.52 -0.24
N ASP A 152 4.85 17.93 0.42
CA ASP A 152 5.10 19.34 0.77
C ASP A 152 5.36 20.22 -0.47
N VAL A 153 5.76 19.60 -1.59
CA VAL A 153 6.01 20.28 -2.87
C VAL A 153 4.99 19.91 -3.94
N ALA A 154 3.89 19.25 -3.56
CA ALA A 154 2.89 18.76 -4.49
C ALA A 154 2.27 19.90 -5.33
N GLU A 155 2.19 21.12 -4.78
CA GLU A 155 1.65 22.29 -5.47
C GLU A 155 2.41 22.63 -6.76
N CYS A 156 3.71 22.35 -6.83
CA CYS A 156 4.58 22.58 -7.99
C CYS A 156 4.25 21.67 -9.18
N PHE A 157 3.49 20.59 -8.97
CA PHE A 157 3.19 19.60 -10.00
C PHE A 157 1.92 19.90 -10.79
N SER A 158 1.89 19.42 -12.03
CA SER A 158 0.71 19.44 -12.89
C SER A 158 -0.43 18.58 -12.32
N LYS A 159 -1.66 18.75 -12.83
CA LYS A 159 -2.80 17.92 -12.40
C LYS A 159 -2.56 16.43 -12.65
N GLN A 160 -1.94 16.08 -13.79
CA GLN A 160 -1.62 14.69 -14.13
C GLN A 160 -0.56 14.10 -13.18
N GLN A 161 0.50 14.86 -12.91
CA GLN A 161 1.55 14.48 -11.96
C GLN A 161 1.01 14.33 -10.54
N LYS A 162 0.07 15.18 -10.11
CA LYS A 162 -0.63 15.06 -8.82
C LYS A 162 -1.44 13.77 -8.73
N ASN A 163 -2.12 13.36 -9.80
CA ASN A 163 -2.85 12.09 -9.84
C ASN A 163 -1.89 10.91 -9.70
N GLN A 164 -0.79 10.89 -10.45
CA GLN A 164 0.25 9.86 -10.33
C GLN A 164 0.87 9.84 -8.92
N LEU A 165 1.17 11.01 -8.35
CA LEU A 165 1.68 11.13 -6.98
C LEU A 165 0.68 10.58 -5.95
N ALA A 166 -0.62 10.81 -6.13
CA ALA A 166 -1.65 10.26 -5.24
C ALA A 166 -1.65 8.72 -5.24
N MET A 167 -1.53 8.11 -6.43
CA MET A 167 -1.39 6.66 -6.58
C MET A 167 -0.11 6.15 -5.92
N TRP A 168 1.04 6.76 -6.21
CA TRP A 168 2.31 6.35 -5.61
C TRP A 168 2.34 6.54 -4.10
N THR A 169 1.66 7.57 -3.58
CA THR A 169 1.50 7.78 -2.14
C THR A 169 0.70 6.64 -1.50
N LEU A 170 -0.35 6.14 -2.18
CA LEU A 170 -1.10 4.99 -1.69
C LEU A 170 -0.19 3.74 -1.58
N GLN A 171 0.68 3.50 -2.57
CA GLN A 171 1.58 2.34 -2.59
C GLN A 171 2.81 2.50 -1.65
N ALA A 172 3.52 3.62 -1.74
CA ALA A 172 4.79 3.84 -1.08
C ALA A 172 4.66 4.36 0.36
N VAL A 173 3.53 4.97 0.72
CA VAL A 173 3.27 5.49 2.08
C VAL A 173 2.19 4.68 2.76
N VAL A 174 0.97 4.67 2.23
CA VAL A 174 -0.18 4.06 2.94
C VAL A 174 -0.05 2.55 3.05
N ALA A 175 0.38 1.87 1.99
CA ALA A 175 0.62 0.43 2.06
C ALA A 175 1.80 0.08 2.99
N ASN A 176 2.83 0.92 3.03
CA ASN A 176 3.97 0.76 3.93
C ASN A 176 3.62 1.00 5.41
N ASP A 177 2.69 1.93 5.69
CA ASP A 177 2.13 2.15 7.02
C ASP A 177 1.43 0.89 7.60
N LEU A 178 0.99 -0.06 6.77
CA LEU A 178 0.40 -1.31 7.23
C LEU A 178 1.44 -2.33 7.76
N TYR A 179 2.73 -2.11 7.51
CA TYR A 179 3.81 -2.93 8.07
C TYR A 179 4.29 -2.47 9.44
N THR A 180 3.71 -1.41 9.99
CA THR A 180 4.07 -0.89 11.31
C THR A 180 3.65 -1.82 12.45
N ASP A 181 4.28 -1.63 13.60
CA ASP A 181 3.85 -2.18 14.89
C ASP A 181 3.10 -1.15 15.74
N ASP A 182 2.92 0.08 15.24
CA ASP A 182 2.11 1.13 15.86
C ASP A 182 0.63 1.04 15.41
N SER A 183 -0.23 0.64 16.35
CA SER A 183 -1.67 0.51 16.13
C SER A 183 -2.36 1.80 15.62
N PHE A 184 -1.87 2.98 16.01
CA PHE A 184 -2.44 4.24 15.58
C PHE A 184 -2.09 4.55 14.13
N VAL A 185 -0.83 4.36 13.75
CA VAL A 185 -0.37 4.52 12.36
C VAL A 185 -1.09 3.54 11.45
N TYR A 186 -1.21 2.27 11.87
CA TYR A 186 -1.95 1.25 11.15
C TYR A 186 -3.43 1.62 10.94
N SER A 187 -4.11 2.06 12.01
CA SER A 187 -5.53 2.45 11.95
C SER A 187 -5.74 3.68 11.07
N LYS A 188 -4.82 4.64 11.10
CA LYS A 188 -4.84 5.82 10.22
C LYS A 188 -4.67 5.42 8.75
N ALA A 189 -3.77 4.48 8.45
CA ALA A 189 -3.61 3.96 7.10
C ALA A 189 -4.87 3.23 6.61
N ALA A 190 -5.45 2.36 7.45
CA ALA A 190 -6.73 1.71 7.15
C ALA A 190 -7.85 2.73 6.89
N GLY A 191 -7.91 3.82 7.67
CA GLY A 191 -8.85 4.93 7.43
C GLY A 191 -8.68 5.56 6.05
N LYS A 192 -7.45 5.91 5.67
CA LYS A 192 -7.14 6.45 4.33
C LYS A 192 -7.55 5.50 3.21
N ILE A 193 -7.35 4.19 3.39
CA ILE A 193 -7.75 3.18 2.40
C ILE A 193 -9.28 3.15 2.27
N LYS A 194 -10.01 3.18 3.39
CA LYS A 194 -11.49 3.25 3.36
C LYS A 194 -11.98 4.48 2.62
N ASP A 195 -11.41 5.65 2.90
CA ASP A 195 -11.78 6.90 2.25
C ASP A 195 -11.51 6.84 0.74
N ALA A 196 -10.37 6.27 0.35
CA ALA A 196 -10.03 6.07 -1.05
C ALA A 196 -10.99 5.10 -1.76
N ILE A 197 -11.37 3.98 -1.13
CA ILE A 197 -12.40 3.05 -1.65
C ILE A 197 -13.74 3.78 -1.80
N SER A 198 -14.13 4.57 -0.79
CA SER A 198 -15.38 5.32 -0.83
C SER A 198 -15.40 6.36 -1.96
N SER A 199 -14.25 6.94 -2.31
CA SER A 199 -14.10 7.92 -3.39
C SER A 199 -14.08 7.33 -4.81
N LEU A 200 -13.95 6.01 -4.96
CA LEU A 200 -13.91 5.37 -6.28
C LEU A 200 -15.28 5.47 -6.99
N PRO A 201 -15.28 5.68 -8.32
CA PRO A 201 -16.49 5.50 -9.12
C PRO A 201 -16.83 4.00 -9.27
N PRO A 202 -18.11 3.66 -9.48
CA PRO A 202 -18.53 2.29 -9.75
C PRO A 202 -17.81 1.73 -10.99
N ALA A 203 -17.47 0.44 -10.96
CA ALA A 203 -16.85 -0.21 -12.11
C ALA A 203 -17.88 -0.43 -13.21
N THR A 204 -17.48 -0.21 -14.45
CA THR A 204 -18.36 -0.40 -15.62
C THR A 204 -18.09 -1.72 -16.32
N VAL A 205 -19.03 -2.16 -17.16
CA VAL A 205 -18.86 -3.36 -18.00
C VAL A 205 -17.70 -3.19 -19.01
N ASP A 206 -17.36 -1.95 -19.36
CA ASP A 206 -16.20 -1.64 -20.20
C ASP A 206 -14.90 -1.93 -19.44
N ASP A 207 -14.81 -1.47 -18.19
CA ASP A 207 -13.67 -1.74 -17.30
C ASP A 207 -13.43 -3.25 -17.13
N ASP A 208 -14.50 -4.04 -17.00
CA ASP A 208 -14.44 -5.51 -16.89
C ASP A 208 -13.86 -6.16 -18.17
N LYS A 209 -14.23 -5.64 -19.36
CA LYS A 209 -13.72 -6.13 -20.64
C LYS A 209 -12.25 -5.74 -20.83
N GLU A 210 -11.88 -4.51 -20.48
CA GLU A 210 -10.50 -4.03 -20.55
C GLU A 210 -9.58 -4.85 -19.62
N GLU A 211 -10.03 -5.18 -18.41
CA GLU A 211 -9.31 -6.06 -17.49
C GLU A 211 -9.14 -7.47 -18.08
N ALA A 212 -10.21 -8.07 -18.58
CA ALA A 212 -10.17 -9.40 -19.20
C ALA A 212 -9.20 -9.45 -20.41
N ALA A 213 -9.22 -8.42 -21.26
CA ALA A 213 -8.33 -8.33 -22.42
C ALA A 213 -6.85 -8.16 -22.00
N ALA A 214 -6.57 -7.31 -21.00
CA ALA A 214 -5.21 -7.13 -20.49
C ALA A 214 -4.64 -8.44 -19.92
N LEU A 215 -5.48 -9.25 -19.27
CA LEU A 215 -5.08 -10.54 -18.72
C LEU A 215 -4.86 -11.59 -19.81
N ALA A 216 -5.73 -11.67 -20.81
CA ALA A 216 -5.52 -12.54 -21.97
C ALA A 216 -4.21 -12.21 -22.71
N LEU A 217 -3.87 -10.92 -22.87
CA LEU A 217 -2.58 -10.51 -23.43
C LEU A 217 -1.39 -10.92 -22.55
N ALA A 218 -1.52 -10.81 -21.23
CA ALA A 218 -0.48 -11.21 -20.29
C ALA A 218 -0.27 -12.75 -20.25
N GLU A 219 -1.34 -13.53 -20.33
CA GLU A 219 -1.32 -15.00 -20.40
C GLU A 219 -0.63 -15.46 -21.70
N ASN A 220 -1.00 -14.87 -22.84
CA ASN A 220 -0.35 -15.15 -24.13
C ASN A 220 1.15 -14.79 -24.14
N LYS A 221 1.55 -13.73 -23.42
CA LYS A 221 2.96 -13.35 -23.26
C LYS A 221 3.74 -14.27 -22.32
N ALA A 222 3.06 -14.91 -21.36
CA ALA A 222 3.68 -15.87 -20.44
C ALA A 222 3.94 -17.22 -21.13
N VAL A 223 2.99 -17.71 -21.93
CA VAL A 223 3.12 -18.99 -22.67
C VAL A 223 4.26 -18.96 -23.70
N GLY A 224 4.56 -17.78 -24.28
CA GLY A 224 5.68 -17.61 -25.21
C GLY A 224 7.08 -17.65 -24.57
N LYS A 225 7.20 -17.75 -23.24
CA LYS A 225 8.48 -17.74 -22.52
C LYS A 225 8.99 -19.14 -22.15
N ASP A 226 8.13 -20.16 -22.19
CA ASP A 226 8.44 -21.53 -21.76
C ASP A 226 8.81 -22.48 -22.91
N THR A 227 8.94 -21.99 -24.15
CA THR A 227 9.31 -22.80 -25.34
C THR A 227 10.64 -22.40 -25.97
N ALA A 228 11.49 -21.66 -25.25
CA ALA A 228 12.73 -21.11 -25.80
C ALA A 228 14.00 -21.60 -25.07
N GLU A 229 14.06 -22.87 -24.67
CA GLU A 229 15.34 -23.54 -24.35
C GLU A 229 15.31 -25.00 -24.81
N LEU A 230 15.61 -25.25 -26.09
CA LEU A 230 16.36 -26.42 -26.59
C LEU A 230 16.56 -26.29 -28.10
N GLY A 231 17.82 -26.12 -28.52
CA GLY A 231 18.28 -26.42 -29.86
C GLY A 231 18.49 -25.22 -30.79
N ALA A 232 19.70 -24.67 -30.76
CA ALA A 232 20.21 -23.87 -31.86
C ALA A 232 20.46 -24.74 -33.10
N THR A 233 20.11 -24.19 -34.26
CA THR A 233 20.73 -24.30 -35.60
C THR A 233 19.78 -24.82 -36.68
N THR A 234 19.16 -23.91 -37.43
CA THR A 234 19.44 -23.68 -38.86
C THR A 234 18.70 -22.44 -39.36
N SER A 235 19.40 -21.70 -40.21
CA SER A 235 19.02 -20.44 -40.82
C SER A 235 17.84 -20.58 -41.79
N ALA A 236 16.84 -19.71 -41.68
CA ALA A 236 16.09 -19.20 -42.82
C ALA A 236 15.28 -17.94 -42.42
N THR A 237 15.75 -16.80 -42.92
CA THR A 237 14.98 -15.59 -43.17
C THR A 237 13.55 -15.92 -43.61
N LEU A 238 12.52 -15.27 -43.04
CA LEU A 238 11.30 -14.88 -43.76
C LEU A 238 10.43 -13.97 -42.88
N SER A 239 10.54 -12.69 -43.17
CA SER A 239 9.61 -11.63 -42.80
C SER A 239 8.26 -11.84 -43.50
N VAL A 240 7.20 -12.11 -42.75
CA VAL A 240 5.83 -12.02 -43.25
C VAL A 240 5.39 -10.56 -43.15
N ALA A 241 5.71 -9.81 -44.19
CA ALA A 241 5.14 -8.51 -44.47
C ALA A 241 3.72 -8.68 -45.02
N LYS A 242 2.84 -7.78 -44.57
CA LYS A 242 1.46 -7.60 -45.01
C LYS A 242 1.33 -7.67 -46.53
N ASN A 243 0.32 -8.43 -46.97
CA ASN A 243 -0.22 -8.48 -48.32
C ASN A 243 -0.25 -7.10 -48.99
N HIS A 244 0.72 -6.87 -49.87
CA HIS A 244 0.58 -5.97 -51.00
C HIS A 244 1.27 -6.68 -52.16
N VAL A 245 0.49 -7.40 -52.95
CA VAL A 245 0.95 -7.99 -54.20
C VAL A 245 1.37 -6.81 -55.07
N SER A 246 2.66 -6.53 -55.07
CA SER A 246 3.26 -5.56 -55.99
C SER A 246 3.55 -6.33 -57.25
N ASP A 247 2.97 -5.86 -58.35
CA ASP A 247 2.97 -6.52 -59.66
C ASP A 247 4.40 -6.90 -60.11
N PRO A 248 4.69 -8.21 -60.30
CA PRO A 248 6.03 -8.70 -60.64
C PRO A 248 6.50 -8.29 -62.04
N PHE A 249 5.64 -7.68 -62.86
CA PHE A 249 6.00 -7.18 -64.20
C PHE A 249 6.10 -5.65 -64.30
N GLY A 250 5.90 -4.92 -63.20
CA GLY A 250 6.14 -3.47 -63.14
C GLY A 250 5.25 -2.64 -64.09
N LEU A 251 4.06 -3.14 -64.46
CA LEU A 251 3.15 -2.48 -65.40
C LEU A 251 2.41 -1.29 -64.75
N ASP A 252 2.41 -1.17 -63.43
CA ASP A 252 1.81 -0.05 -62.68
C ASP A 252 2.43 1.32 -63.02
N VAL A 253 3.65 1.34 -63.57
CA VAL A 253 4.31 2.58 -64.04
C VAL A 253 3.69 3.09 -65.35
N LEU A 254 3.01 2.23 -66.10
CA LEU A 254 2.43 2.55 -67.41
C LEU A 254 0.96 2.99 -67.33
N LEU A 255 0.35 3.04 -66.14
CA LEU A 255 -1.02 3.50 -65.94
C LEU A 255 -1.05 4.96 -65.42
N PRO A 256 -1.58 5.93 -66.21
CA PRO A 256 -1.68 7.31 -65.76
C PRO A 256 -2.78 7.51 -64.69
N SER A 257 -2.34 7.70 -63.44
CA SER A 257 -2.89 8.52 -62.34
C SER A 257 -4.40 8.61 -62.04
N LYS A 258 -4.73 8.62 -60.72
CA LYS A 258 -5.82 9.47 -60.19
C LYS A 258 -5.35 10.37 -59.04
N SER A 259 -5.13 11.63 -59.42
CA SER A 259 -5.29 12.89 -58.67
C SER A 259 -4.91 13.00 -57.18
N LYS A 260 -3.81 13.73 -56.94
CA LYS A 260 -3.51 14.50 -55.73
C LYS A 260 -4.53 15.65 -55.55
N LYS A 261 -5.64 15.43 -54.84
CA LYS A 261 -6.48 16.54 -54.34
C LYS A 261 -7.35 16.17 -53.13
N ASP A 262 -6.80 15.53 -52.09
CA ASP A 262 -7.54 15.34 -50.82
C ASP A 262 -6.68 15.13 -49.55
N LYS A 263 -5.39 15.49 -49.57
CA LYS A 263 -4.48 15.23 -48.43
C LYS A 263 -4.39 16.35 -47.37
N ARG A 264 -5.08 17.50 -47.53
CA ARG A 264 -4.92 18.64 -46.61
C ARG A 264 -6.07 18.88 -45.61
N ALA A 265 -7.18 18.16 -45.72
CA ALA A 265 -8.30 18.28 -44.77
C ALA A 265 -8.31 17.16 -43.69
N ARG A 266 -7.83 15.95 -44.00
CA ARG A 266 -7.82 14.81 -43.06
C ARG A 266 -6.74 14.85 -41.97
N GLY A 267 -5.74 15.72 -42.09
CA GLY A 267 -4.63 15.79 -41.13
C GLY A 267 -4.98 16.50 -39.82
N LYS A 268 -6.03 17.34 -39.80
CA LYS A 268 -6.38 18.15 -38.61
C LYS A 268 -7.47 17.51 -37.74
N ASP A 269 -8.34 16.70 -38.35
CA ASP A 269 -9.39 15.94 -37.64
C ASP A 269 -8.82 14.72 -36.89
N VAL A 270 -7.83 14.02 -37.46
CA VAL A 270 -7.25 12.82 -36.82
C VAL A 270 -6.38 13.17 -35.61
N THR A 271 -5.68 14.31 -35.62
CA THR A 271 -4.87 14.74 -34.46
C THR A 271 -5.74 15.24 -33.31
N SER A 272 -6.89 15.85 -33.62
CA SER A 272 -7.83 16.35 -32.61
C SER A 272 -8.74 15.25 -32.06
N SER A 273 -9.05 14.20 -32.84
CA SER A 273 -9.72 12.99 -32.33
C SER A 273 -8.82 12.19 -31.40
N ASN A 274 -7.55 11.99 -31.77
CA ASN A 274 -6.60 11.24 -30.95
C ASN A 274 -6.28 11.95 -29.62
N GLN A 275 -6.15 13.29 -29.62
CA GLN A 275 -5.96 14.05 -28.38
C GLN A 275 -7.15 13.95 -27.43
N ARG A 276 -8.38 13.91 -27.97
CA ARG A 276 -9.61 13.82 -27.17
C ARG A 276 -9.86 12.41 -26.62
N GLU A 277 -9.43 11.39 -27.34
CA GLU A 277 -9.41 9.99 -26.87
C GLU A 277 -8.33 9.81 -25.79
N GLU A 278 -7.11 10.33 -26.01
CA GLU A 278 -6.01 10.25 -25.04
C GLU A 278 -6.35 10.98 -23.72
N GLU A 279 -6.99 12.16 -23.79
CA GLU A 279 -7.42 12.91 -22.60
C GLU A 279 -8.56 12.22 -21.82
N ALA A 280 -9.39 11.40 -22.50
CA ALA A 280 -10.42 10.58 -21.86
C ALA A 280 -9.89 9.24 -21.33
N GLU A 281 -8.80 8.71 -21.90
CA GLU A 281 -8.13 7.50 -21.44
C GLU A 281 -7.34 7.72 -20.15
N GLU A 282 -6.67 8.87 -19.98
CA GLU A 282 -5.88 9.19 -18.79
C GLU A 282 -6.64 9.05 -17.45
N PRO A 283 -7.87 9.58 -17.27
CA PRO A 283 -8.63 9.37 -16.04
C PRO A 283 -9.04 7.90 -15.85
N ARG A 284 -9.31 7.15 -16.93
CA ARG A 284 -9.62 5.71 -16.85
C ARG A 284 -8.40 4.91 -16.38
N ARG A 285 -7.22 5.18 -16.96
CA ARG A 285 -5.95 4.59 -16.54
C ARG A 285 -5.67 4.87 -15.07
N PHE A 286 -5.85 6.12 -14.64
CA PHE A 286 -5.69 6.50 -13.24
C PHE A 286 -6.60 5.69 -12.30
N ILE A 287 -7.89 5.57 -12.61
CA ILE A 287 -8.84 4.80 -11.79
C ILE A 287 -8.43 3.32 -11.73
N LYS A 288 -7.99 2.74 -12.86
CA LYS A 288 -7.50 1.36 -12.91
C LYS A 288 -6.34 1.14 -11.95
N TYR A 289 -5.29 1.96 -12.05
CA TYR A 289 -4.13 1.86 -11.14
C TYR A 289 -4.51 2.13 -9.69
N GLN A 290 -5.45 3.03 -9.43
CA GLN A 290 -5.94 3.29 -8.09
C GLN A 290 -6.62 2.05 -7.49
N ARG A 291 -7.46 1.33 -8.27
CA ARG A 291 -8.08 0.07 -7.85
C ARG A 291 -7.02 -1.01 -7.54
N GLU A 292 -6.02 -1.15 -8.40
CA GLU A 292 -4.91 -2.09 -8.21
C GLU A 292 -4.10 -1.79 -6.93
N ALA A 293 -3.79 -0.51 -6.68
CA ALA A 293 -3.09 -0.08 -5.48
C ALA A 293 -3.91 -0.32 -4.19
N LEU A 294 -5.24 -0.17 -4.25
CA LEU A 294 -6.12 -0.47 -3.12
C LEU A 294 -6.20 -1.97 -2.84
N LEU A 295 -6.24 -2.82 -3.87
CA LEU A 295 -6.15 -4.27 -3.68
C LEU A 295 -4.85 -4.69 -3.01
N LEU A 296 -3.72 -4.13 -3.44
CA LEU A 296 -2.43 -4.38 -2.80
C LEU A 296 -2.46 -3.99 -1.30
N CYS A 297 -3.06 -2.85 -0.97
CA CYS A 297 -3.21 -2.44 0.43
C CYS A 297 -4.07 -3.43 1.24
N LEU A 298 -5.19 -3.91 0.68
CA LEU A 298 -6.04 -4.91 1.33
C LEU A 298 -5.31 -6.23 1.56
N GLU A 299 -4.51 -6.67 0.59
CA GLU A 299 -3.69 -7.86 0.70
C GLU A 299 -2.64 -7.73 1.82
N ILE A 300 -1.91 -6.61 1.84
CA ILE A 300 -0.92 -6.32 2.89
C ILE A 300 -1.58 -6.29 4.28
N ALA A 301 -2.74 -5.64 4.40
CA ALA A 301 -3.50 -5.59 5.64
C ALA A 301 -3.89 -7.01 6.11
N ALA A 302 -4.42 -7.84 5.21
CA ALA A 302 -4.84 -9.20 5.53
C ALA A 302 -3.69 -10.11 5.98
N ARG A 303 -2.48 -9.94 5.42
CA ARG A 303 -1.28 -10.66 5.87
C ARG A 303 -0.92 -10.37 7.35
N ARG A 304 -1.41 -9.27 7.91
CA ARG A 304 -1.21 -8.87 9.31
C ARG A 304 -2.31 -9.39 10.25
N TYR A 305 -3.27 -10.18 9.78
CA TYR A 305 -4.35 -10.70 10.63
C TYR A 305 -3.89 -11.58 11.81
N LYS A 306 -2.69 -12.16 11.70
CA LYS A 306 -2.03 -12.87 12.80
C LYS A 306 -1.71 -11.97 14.01
N VAL A 307 -1.78 -10.65 13.87
CA VAL A 307 -1.45 -9.67 14.91
C VAL A 307 -2.73 -9.27 15.65
N PRO A 308 -2.92 -9.66 16.94
CA PRO A 308 -4.20 -9.52 17.63
C PRO A 308 -4.73 -8.08 17.69
N TRP A 309 -3.85 -7.09 17.90
CA TRP A 309 -4.28 -5.68 17.97
C TRP A 309 -4.77 -5.12 16.63
N ALA A 310 -4.38 -5.72 15.49
CA ALA A 310 -4.75 -5.25 14.15
C ALA A 310 -6.06 -5.88 13.63
N GLN A 311 -6.45 -7.04 14.19
CA GLN A 311 -7.54 -7.88 13.70
C GLN A 311 -8.85 -7.12 13.50
N THR A 312 -9.31 -6.37 14.51
CA THR A 312 -10.57 -5.60 14.42
C THR A 312 -10.53 -4.55 13.32
N VAL A 313 -9.39 -3.89 13.12
CA VAL A 313 -9.21 -2.89 12.06
C VAL A 313 -9.27 -3.56 10.68
N ILE A 314 -8.63 -4.73 10.53
CA ILE A 314 -8.67 -5.50 9.29
C ILE A 314 -10.10 -5.99 9.00
N ASP A 315 -10.81 -6.51 10.00
CA ASP A 315 -12.21 -6.94 9.86
C ASP A 315 -13.08 -5.81 9.30
N ILE A 316 -12.96 -4.60 9.88
CA ILE A 316 -13.70 -3.41 9.45
C ILE A 316 -13.29 -2.98 8.04
N LEU A 317 -11.99 -2.97 7.74
CA LEU A 317 -11.45 -2.54 6.46
C LEU A 317 -11.89 -3.45 5.31
N VAL A 318 -11.73 -4.78 5.48
CA VAL A 318 -12.09 -5.75 4.44
C VAL A 318 -13.61 -5.82 4.27
N LYS A 319 -14.38 -5.71 5.36
CA LYS A 319 -15.83 -5.56 5.27
C LYS A 319 -16.21 -4.32 4.46
N HIS A 320 -15.58 -3.17 4.72
CA HIS A 320 -15.85 -1.93 3.98
C HIS A 320 -15.56 -2.08 2.48
N ALA A 321 -14.49 -2.78 2.12
CA ALA A 321 -14.18 -3.09 0.73
C ALA A 321 -15.26 -3.98 0.08
N PHE A 322 -15.73 -5.01 0.81
CA PHE A 322 -16.80 -5.89 0.35
C PHE A 322 -18.16 -5.17 0.23
N ASP A 323 -18.50 -4.30 1.17
CA ASP A 323 -19.73 -3.50 1.12
C ASP A 323 -19.72 -2.49 -0.07
N ASN A 324 -18.55 -2.19 -0.63
CA ASN A 324 -18.34 -1.32 -1.81
C ASN A 324 -17.78 -2.09 -3.02
N ILE A 325 -18.10 -3.39 -3.13
CA ILE A 325 -17.53 -4.28 -4.13
C ILE A 325 -17.88 -3.88 -5.58
N ASP A 326 -18.99 -3.18 -5.78
CA ASP A 326 -19.43 -2.62 -7.07
C ASP A 326 -18.45 -1.60 -7.66
N LYS A 327 -17.53 -1.06 -6.85
CA LYS A 327 -16.48 -0.12 -7.29
C LYS A 327 -15.26 -0.79 -7.90
N PHE A 328 -15.21 -2.12 -7.87
CA PHE A 328 -14.09 -2.93 -8.37
C PHE A 328 -14.52 -3.73 -9.60
N THR A 329 -13.55 -4.06 -10.46
CA THR A 329 -13.80 -4.86 -11.68
C THR A 329 -14.03 -6.33 -11.37
N ALA A 330 -14.57 -7.11 -12.30
CA ALA A 330 -14.98 -8.49 -12.11
C ALA A 330 -13.95 -9.37 -11.38
N ARG A 331 -12.68 -9.39 -11.81
CA ARG A 331 -11.67 -10.23 -11.13
C ARG A 331 -11.29 -9.69 -9.75
N GLN A 332 -11.30 -8.37 -9.60
CA GLN A 332 -11.05 -7.70 -8.33
C GLN A 332 -12.18 -7.97 -7.32
N ARG A 333 -13.43 -8.06 -7.79
CA ARG A 333 -14.57 -8.48 -6.99
C ARG A 333 -14.37 -9.90 -6.48
N ASP A 334 -14.06 -10.86 -7.36
CA ASP A 334 -13.77 -12.25 -6.95
C ASP A 334 -12.66 -12.32 -5.89
N ALA A 335 -11.59 -11.52 -6.06
CA ALA A 335 -10.51 -11.41 -5.09
C ALA A 335 -10.99 -10.88 -3.72
N ILE A 336 -11.81 -9.83 -3.70
CA ILE A 336 -12.38 -9.25 -2.49
C ILE A 336 -13.37 -10.23 -1.82
N GLU A 337 -14.18 -10.96 -2.59
CA GLU A 337 -15.10 -11.97 -2.05
C GLU A 337 -14.34 -13.10 -1.35
N LYS A 338 -13.31 -13.63 -1.99
CA LYS A 338 -12.43 -14.66 -1.39
C LYS A 338 -11.76 -14.13 -0.11
N LEU A 339 -11.24 -12.91 -0.16
CA LEU A 339 -10.61 -12.26 0.98
C LEU A 339 -11.59 -12.08 2.14
N TRP A 340 -12.79 -11.59 1.86
CA TRP A 340 -13.84 -11.39 2.85
C TRP A 340 -14.31 -12.71 3.46
N ALA A 341 -14.51 -13.76 2.65
CA ALA A 341 -14.87 -15.09 3.15
C ALA A 341 -13.83 -15.63 4.14
N SER A 342 -12.54 -15.50 3.80
CA SER A 342 -11.42 -15.89 4.66
C SER A 342 -11.40 -15.12 5.98
N ILE A 343 -11.47 -13.79 5.92
CA ILE A 343 -11.43 -12.91 7.10
C ILE A 343 -12.67 -13.10 7.98
N ARG A 344 -13.85 -13.23 7.38
CA ARG A 344 -15.11 -13.49 8.10
C ARG A 344 -15.06 -14.81 8.86
N GLU A 345 -14.53 -15.86 8.24
CA GLU A 345 -14.36 -17.16 8.90
C GLU A 345 -13.38 -17.06 10.08
N GLN A 346 -12.25 -16.35 9.92
CA GLN A 346 -11.31 -16.11 11.01
C GLN A 346 -11.95 -15.29 12.15
N HIS A 347 -12.75 -14.28 11.82
CA HIS A 347 -13.50 -13.48 12.79
C HIS A 347 -14.52 -14.33 13.57
N ILE A 348 -15.24 -15.23 12.90
CA ILE A 348 -16.17 -16.18 13.54
C ILE A 348 -15.42 -17.13 14.47
N ARG A 349 -14.29 -17.70 14.04
CA ARG A 349 -13.46 -18.60 14.88
C ARG A 349 -12.97 -17.92 16.14
N ARG A 350 -12.51 -16.66 16.02
CA ARG A 350 -12.09 -15.83 17.15
C ARG A 350 -13.22 -15.66 18.16
N LYS A 351 -14.42 -15.27 17.69
CA LYS A 351 -15.60 -15.10 18.54
C LYS A 351 -16.07 -16.39 19.22
N GLN A 352 -15.90 -17.53 18.56
CA GLN A 352 -16.23 -18.83 19.14
C GLN A 352 -15.17 -19.35 20.14
N GLY A 353 -14.09 -18.61 20.39
CA GLY A 353 -12.97 -19.07 21.23
C GLY A 353 -12.19 -20.25 20.63
N LYS A 354 -12.41 -20.55 19.35
CA LYS A 354 -11.69 -21.59 18.58
C LYS A 354 -10.52 -20.98 17.82
N SER A 355 -9.84 -20.02 18.45
CA SER A 355 -8.56 -19.51 17.94
C SER A 355 -7.56 -20.68 17.86
N ALA A 356 -6.53 -20.55 17.02
CA ALA A 356 -5.51 -21.60 16.84
C ALA A 356 -4.82 -22.04 18.15
N THR A 357 -4.95 -21.25 19.21
CA THR A 357 -4.42 -21.45 20.57
C THR A 357 -5.41 -22.11 21.55
N GLY A 358 -6.68 -22.33 21.16
CA GLY A 358 -7.71 -22.90 22.04
C GLY A 358 -8.14 -22.01 23.21
N LYS A 359 -7.66 -20.75 23.28
CA LYS A 359 -8.11 -19.73 24.24
C LYS A 359 -9.16 -18.82 23.63
N LEU A 360 -10.02 -18.28 24.49
CA LEU A 360 -10.98 -17.23 24.13
C LEU A 360 -10.23 -15.92 23.82
N ASP A 361 -9.69 -15.82 22.60
CA ASP A 361 -8.97 -14.66 22.08
C ASP A 361 -9.97 -13.56 21.63
N MET A 362 -10.95 -13.22 22.47
CA MET A 362 -11.80 -12.05 22.23
C MET A 362 -11.02 -10.77 22.53
N ASN A 363 -10.94 -9.86 21.57
CA ASN A 363 -10.27 -8.58 21.76
C ASN A 363 -11.05 -7.71 22.76
N ALA A 364 -10.37 -6.82 23.50
CA ALA A 364 -10.99 -5.93 24.49
C ALA A 364 -12.14 -5.09 23.88
N PHE A 365 -11.98 -4.67 22.62
CA PHE A 365 -13.04 -3.99 21.86
C PHE A 365 -14.28 -4.87 21.67
N GLU A 366 -14.11 -6.14 21.32
CA GLU A 366 -15.24 -7.06 21.10
C GLU A 366 -15.94 -7.40 22.41
N HIS A 367 -15.18 -7.57 23.48
CA HIS A 367 -15.73 -7.75 24.82
C HIS A 367 -16.56 -6.53 25.26
N LEU A 368 -16.07 -5.31 25.02
CA LEU A 368 -16.83 -4.08 25.26
C LEU A 368 -18.07 -3.99 24.37
N GLN A 369 -17.93 -4.30 23.08
CA GLN A 369 -19.04 -4.27 22.13
C GLN A 369 -20.15 -5.26 22.53
N GLU A 370 -19.81 -6.50 22.90
CA GLU A 370 -20.77 -7.51 23.34
C GLU A 370 -21.41 -7.13 24.68
N LYS A 371 -20.62 -6.58 25.61
CA LYS A 371 -21.12 -6.06 26.89
C LYS A 371 -22.17 -4.99 26.66
N TYR A 372 -21.86 -3.95 25.89
CA TYR A 372 -22.78 -2.84 25.64
C TYR A 372 -23.95 -3.21 24.72
N ALA A 373 -23.77 -4.17 23.79
CA ALA A 373 -24.86 -4.64 22.94
C ALA A 373 -25.96 -5.36 23.74
N ARG A 374 -25.62 -5.98 24.87
CA ARG A 374 -26.58 -6.63 25.79
C ARG A 374 -27.07 -5.70 26.89
N GLU A 375 -26.45 -4.54 27.07
CA GLU A 375 -26.79 -3.59 28.12
C GLU A 375 -27.98 -2.73 27.68
N LYS A 376 -29.10 -2.80 28.42
CA LYS A 376 -30.26 -1.93 28.17
C LYS A 376 -29.92 -0.53 28.68
N ILE A 377 -29.59 0.38 27.78
CA ILE A 377 -29.39 1.80 28.11
C ILE A 377 -30.77 2.39 28.48
N SER A 378 -31.04 2.50 29.78
CA SER A 378 -32.24 3.19 30.28
C SER A 378 -32.14 4.68 29.97
N ILE A 379 -33.13 5.22 29.25
CA ILE A 379 -33.27 6.65 28.91
C ILE A 379 -33.36 7.52 30.17
N ARG A 380 -33.66 6.93 31.34
CA ARG A 380 -33.59 7.59 32.64
C ARG A 380 -32.21 7.31 33.24
N HIS A 381 -31.25 8.18 32.96
CA HIS A 381 -29.87 8.22 33.47
C HIS A 381 -29.60 7.40 34.74
N ALA A 382 -29.02 6.22 34.59
CA ALA A 382 -28.13 5.59 35.57
C ALA A 382 -27.43 4.39 34.91
N VAL A 383 -26.11 4.48 34.72
CA VAL A 383 -25.28 3.33 34.35
C VAL A 383 -24.98 2.59 35.65
N GLY A 384 -25.63 1.45 35.90
CA GLY A 384 -25.35 0.59 37.05
C GLY A 384 -26.58 0.25 37.90
N GLY A 385 -27.40 -0.69 37.42
CA GLY A 385 -28.40 -1.40 38.24
C GLY A 385 -27.94 -2.80 38.67
N GLY A 386 -26.65 -3.11 38.52
CA GLY A 386 -26.02 -4.30 39.11
C GLY A 386 -25.13 -3.83 40.25
N GLY A 387 -25.50 -4.20 41.48
CA GLY A 387 -24.89 -3.73 42.71
C GLY A 387 -23.37 -3.95 42.80
N GLU A 388 -22.75 -3.17 43.68
CA GLU A 388 -21.33 -3.16 44.06
C GLU A 388 -20.35 -2.45 43.11
N ARG A 389 -20.55 -1.14 42.89
CA ARG A 389 -19.40 -0.23 42.84
C ARG A 389 -19.72 1.01 43.65
N ARG A 390 -19.13 1.12 44.85
CA ARG A 390 -19.05 2.39 45.58
C ARG A 390 -18.24 3.34 44.71
N ALA A 391 -18.88 4.37 44.16
CA ALA A 391 -18.18 5.49 43.59
C ALA A 391 -17.46 6.20 44.75
N GLU A 392 -16.14 6.03 44.85
CA GLU A 392 -15.33 6.92 45.67
C GLU A 392 -15.33 8.28 44.99
N GLN A 393 -16.12 9.19 45.58
CA GLN A 393 -16.24 10.57 45.18
C GLN A 393 -14.93 11.28 45.51
N TRP A 394 -14.09 11.49 44.49
CA TRP A 394 -12.93 12.38 44.59
C TRP A 394 -13.42 13.83 44.61
N LEU A 395 -13.74 14.31 45.82
CA LEU A 395 -13.81 15.74 46.14
C LEU A 395 -13.06 15.93 47.46
N GLY A 396 -11.88 16.53 47.36
CA GLY A 396 -10.97 16.83 48.46
C GLY A 396 -9.54 16.92 47.95
#